data_AF-A0A7C8EPE2-F1
#
_entry.id   AF-A0A7C8EPE2-F1
#
_cell.length_a   1.000
_cell.length_b   1.000
_cell.length_c   1.000
_cell.angle_alpha   90.00
_cell.angle_beta   90.00
_cell.angle_gamma   90.00
#
_symmetry.space_group_name_H-M   'P 1'
#
loop_
_entity.id
_entity.type
_entity.pdbx_description
1 polymer ?
#
loop_
_entity_poly.entity_id
_entity_poly.type
_entity_poly.pdbx_seq_one_letter_code
_entity_poly.pdbx_strand_id
1 'polypeptide(L)'
;MAESLVKQKSYDFALRIIRLCMWLKEEKHFEIATQLLRAGTSIGANVEEALARQSRKDFLAKMSLASKEARETNYWLRLIRDSGILNGDRIQAITDESEELCKILTSMVKTGNAKMKSASTQNSKLKTKN
;
A
#
# COMPACT_ATOMS: atom_id res chain seq x y z
N MET A 1 -17.37 -3.70 2.24
CA MET A 1 -17.03 -2.62 3.20
C MET A 1 -15.53 -2.38 3.30
N ALA A 2 -14.69 -3.34 3.73
CA ALA A 2 -13.24 -3.13 3.87
C ALA A 2 -12.50 -2.76 2.57
N GLU A 3 -12.89 -3.35 1.43
CA GLU A 3 -12.30 -3.05 0.11
C GLU A 3 -12.57 -1.61 -0.36
N SER A 4 -13.77 -1.09 -0.11
CA SER A 4 -14.12 0.31 -0.39
C SER A 4 -13.35 1.29 0.50
N LEU A 5 -13.06 0.89 1.76
CA LEU A 5 -12.29 1.73 2.68
C LEU A 5 -10.82 1.86 2.26
N VAL A 6 -10.14 0.75 1.91
CA VAL A 6 -8.73 0.82 1.49
C VAL A 6 -8.57 1.54 0.16
N LYS A 7 -9.54 1.40 -0.76
CA LYS A 7 -9.58 2.20 -2.00
C LYS A 7 -9.57 3.69 -1.69
N GLN A 8 -10.53 4.16 -0.90
CA GLN A 8 -10.63 5.58 -0.55
C GLN A 8 -9.38 6.08 0.17
N LYS A 9 -8.93 5.36 1.22
CA LYS A 9 -7.73 5.74 1.98
C LYS A 9 -6.47 5.83 1.10
N SER A 10 -6.26 4.85 0.23
CA SER A 10 -5.08 4.84 -0.65
C SER A 10 -5.12 5.96 -1.69
N TYR A 11 -6.30 6.35 -2.16
CA TYR A 11 -6.48 7.49 -3.06
C TYR A 11 -6.21 8.83 -2.37
N ASP A 12 -6.80 9.04 -1.19
CA ASP A 12 -6.59 10.26 -0.41
C ASP A 12 -5.13 10.42 0.00
N PHE A 13 -4.49 9.32 0.41
CA PHE A 13 -3.06 9.28 0.70
C PHE A 13 -2.21 9.64 -0.53
N ALA A 14 -2.54 9.13 -1.72
CA ALA A 14 -1.84 9.48 -2.95
C ALA A 14 -1.89 10.99 -3.24
N LEU A 15 -3.03 11.65 -2.99
CA LEU A 15 -3.14 13.11 -3.11
C LEU A 15 -2.23 13.85 -2.12
N ARG A 16 -2.11 13.35 -0.87
CA ARG A 16 -1.18 13.93 0.12
C ARG A 16 0.27 13.75 -0.32
N ILE A 17 0.63 12.58 -0.86
CA ILE A 17 1.97 12.33 -1.41
C ILE A 17 2.28 13.27 -2.57
N ILE A 18 1.34 13.48 -3.51
CA ILE A 18 1.52 14.41 -4.63
C ILE A 18 1.84 15.81 -4.09
N ARG A 19 1.06 16.32 -3.13
CA ARG A 19 1.29 17.65 -2.53
C ARG A 19 2.65 17.74 -1.83
N LEU A 20 3.03 16.73 -1.06
CA LEU A 20 4.35 16.68 -0.42
C LEU A 20 5.48 16.68 -1.46
N CYS A 21 5.35 15.88 -2.52
CA CYS A 21 6.36 15.81 -3.57
C CYS A 21 6.45 17.09 -4.42
N MET A 22 5.36 17.84 -4.59
CA MET A 22 5.40 19.18 -5.19
C MET A 22 6.27 20.11 -4.34
N TRP A 23 6.01 20.17 -3.04
CA TRP A 23 6.81 20.97 -2.10
C TRP A 23 8.28 20.54 -2.08
N LEU A 24 8.57 19.23 -2.01
CA LEU A 24 9.95 18.73 -2.05
C LEU A 24 10.69 19.15 -3.32
N LYS A 25 10.01 19.23 -4.47
CA LYS A 25 10.62 19.70 -5.73
C LYS A 25 10.85 21.21 -5.73
N GLU A 26 9.97 21.99 -5.12
CA GLU A 26 10.18 23.43 -4.91
C GLU A 26 11.43 23.69 -4.05
N GLU A 27 11.63 22.88 -3.00
CA GLU A 27 12.83 22.87 -2.16
C GLU A 27 14.04 22.15 -2.79
N LYS A 28 13.96 21.78 -4.08
CA LYS A 28 15.03 21.15 -4.87
C LYS A 28 15.47 19.74 -4.41
N HIS A 29 14.63 19.01 -3.68
CA HIS A 29 14.82 17.60 -3.32
C HIS A 29 14.26 16.64 -4.38
N PHE A 30 14.75 16.75 -5.63
CA PHE A 30 14.15 16.09 -6.79
C PHE A 30 14.18 14.56 -6.74
N GLU A 31 15.29 13.98 -6.30
CA GLU A 31 15.53 12.54 -6.29
C GLU A 31 14.63 11.86 -5.26
N ILE A 32 14.59 12.40 -4.04
CA ILE A 32 13.73 11.91 -2.97
C ILE A 32 12.26 12.08 -3.35
N ALA A 33 11.87 13.24 -3.91
CA ALA A 33 10.51 13.47 -4.37
C ALA A 33 10.09 12.46 -5.44
N THR A 34 10.99 12.11 -6.36
CA THR A 34 10.70 11.17 -7.44
C THR A 34 10.49 9.75 -6.91
N GLN A 35 11.36 9.29 -6.00
CA GLN A 35 11.21 7.98 -5.37
C GLN A 35 9.92 7.89 -4.55
N LEU A 36 9.67 8.89 -3.71
CA LEU A 36 8.45 8.95 -2.87
C LEU A 36 7.18 9.01 -3.72
N LEU A 37 7.16 9.85 -4.77
CA LEU A 37 5.99 10.00 -5.64
C LEU A 37 5.63 8.68 -6.32
N ARG A 38 6.63 7.96 -6.84
CA ARG A 38 6.43 6.68 -7.50
C ARG A 38 5.87 5.64 -6.54
N ALA A 39 6.52 5.44 -5.39
CA ALA A 39 6.07 4.45 -4.41
C ALA A 39 4.69 4.81 -3.85
N GLY A 40 4.49 6.05 -3.40
CA GLY A 40 3.27 6.46 -2.71
C GLY A 40 2.01 6.44 -3.58
N THR A 41 2.11 6.84 -4.85
CA THR A 41 0.98 6.78 -5.77
C THR A 41 0.71 5.38 -6.30
N SER A 42 1.74 4.52 -6.36
CA SER A 42 1.61 3.12 -6.79
C SER A 42 0.80 2.26 -5.82
N ILE A 43 0.65 2.68 -4.55
CA ILE A 43 -0.23 2.01 -3.58
C ILE A 43 -1.67 2.00 -4.09
N GLY A 44 -2.22 3.19 -4.37
CA GLY A 44 -3.59 3.35 -4.85
C GLY A 44 -3.80 2.71 -6.22
N ALA A 45 -2.84 2.87 -7.13
CA ALA A 45 -2.90 2.24 -8.45
C ALA A 45 -3.03 0.71 -8.37
N ASN A 46 -2.19 0.05 -7.55
CA ASN A 46 -2.28 -1.40 -7.35
C ASN A 46 -3.59 -1.82 -6.65
N VAL A 47 -4.12 -1.00 -5.73
CA VAL A 47 -5.42 -1.27 -5.10
C VAL A 47 -6.56 -1.20 -6.13
N GLU A 48 -6.57 -0.20 -7.00
CA GLU A 48 -7.56 -0.07 -8.07
C GLU A 48 -7.52 -1.28 -9.03
N GLU A 49 -6.32 -1.68 -9.46
CA GLU A 49 -6.14 -2.88 -10.29
C GLU A 49 -6.61 -4.15 -9.57
N ALA A 50 -6.33 -4.27 -8.27
CA ALA A 50 -6.78 -5.40 -7.47
C ALA A 50 -8.32 -5.48 -7.40
N LEU A 51 -9.03 -4.35 -7.46
CA LEU A 51 -10.49 -4.33 -7.40
C LEU A 51 -11.15 -4.60 -8.76
N ALA A 52 -10.47 -4.30 -9.87
CA ALA A 52 -10.96 -4.53 -11.23
C ALA A 52 -10.71 -5.96 -11.78
N ARG A 53 -9.98 -6.79 -11.04
CA ARG A 53 -9.53 -8.12 -11.47
C ARG A 53 -10.63 -9.17 -11.68
N GLN A 54 -10.23 -10.29 -12.29
CA GLN A 54 -11.10 -11.47 -12.53
C GLN A 54 -10.89 -12.65 -11.57
N SER A 55 -9.74 -12.77 -10.88
CA SER A 55 -9.44 -13.97 -10.05
C SER A 55 -8.89 -13.64 -8.67
N ARG A 56 -9.16 -14.49 -7.66
CA ARG A 56 -8.68 -14.28 -6.27
C ARG A 56 -7.16 -14.28 -6.16
N LYS A 57 -6.46 -15.02 -7.01
CA LYS A 57 -5.00 -15.05 -7.05
C LYS A 57 -4.44 -13.70 -7.49
N ASP A 58 -5.02 -13.14 -8.55
CA ASP A 58 -4.63 -11.83 -9.08
C ASP A 58 -4.84 -10.71 -8.05
N PHE A 59 -5.91 -10.82 -7.23
CA PHE A 59 -6.14 -9.92 -6.09
C PHE A 59 -4.96 -9.80 -5.19
N LEU A 60 -4.46 -10.97 -4.78
CA LEU A 60 -3.51 -11.08 -3.71
C LEU A 60 -2.15 -10.69 -4.24
N ALA A 61 -1.88 -10.95 -5.51
CA ALA A 61 -0.70 -10.42 -6.18
C ALA A 61 -0.70 -8.88 -6.16
N LYS A 62 -1.77 -8.24 -6.64
CA LYS A 62 -1.87 -6.77 -6.67
C LYS A 62 -1.90 -6.13 -5.28
N MET A 63 -2.66 -6.69 -4.34
CA MET A 63 -2.65 -6.26 -2.93
C MET A 63 -1.28 -6.45 -2.26
N SER A 64 -0.52 -7.48 -2.65
CA SER A 64 0.85 -7.67 -2.14
C SER A 64 1.81 -6.62 -2.70
N LEU A 65 1.65 -6.23 -3.97
CA LEU A 65 2.38 -5.11 -4.56
C LEU A 65 2.05 -3.81 -3.83
N ALA A 66 0.77 -3.48 -3.66
CA ALA A 66 0.34 -2.31 -2.88
C ALA A 66 0.95 -2.32 -1.46
N SER A 67 0.97 -3.48 -0.79
CA SER A 67 1.58 -3.61 0.54
C SER A 67 3.10 -3.39 0.54
N LYS A 68 3.79 -3.72 -0.56
CA LYS A 68 5.23 -3.46 -0.71
C LYS A 68 5.47 -1.96 -0.91
N GLU A 69 4.74 -1.34 -1.84
CA GLU A 69 4.82 0.10 -2.12
C GLU A 69 4.51 0.95 -0.88
N ALA A 70 3.57 0.51 -0.03
CA ALA A 70 3.25 1.19 1.23
C ALA A 70 4.44 1.19 2.21
N ARG A 71 5.18 0.08 2.31
CA ARG A 71 6.37 0.00 3.18
C ARG A 71 7.52 0.83 2.64
N GLU A 72 7.72 0.83 1.33
CA GLU A 72 8.72 1.67 0.68
C GLU A 72 8.40 3.15 0.87
N THR A 73 7.12 3.53 0.74
CA THR A 73 6.67 4.89 1.00
C THR A 73 6.90 5.30 2.45
N ASN A 74 6.55 4.44 3.41
CA ASN A 74 6.82 4.69 4.83
C ASN A 74 8.32 4.87 5.12
N TYR A 75 9.17 4.07 4.48
CA TYR A 75 10.63 4.21 4.58
C TYR A 75 11.10 5.58 4.09
N TRP A 76 10.65 6.04 2.91
CA TRP A 76 10.99 7.37 2.41
C TRP A 76 10.51 8.50 3.31
N LEU A 77 9.29 8.41 3.85
CA LEU A 77 8.75 9.40 4.79
C LEU A 77 9.60 9.50 6.07
N ARG A 78 10.05 8.35 6.60
CA ARG A 78 10.96 8.32 7.75
C ARG A 78 12.32 8.92 7.42
N LEU A 79 12.87 8.67 6.24
CA LEU A 79 14.13 9.31 5.81
C LEU A 79 13.99 10.83 5.72
N ILE A 80 12.90 11.33 5.14
CA ILE A 80 12.65 12.78 5.04
C ILE A 80 12.56 13.42 6.44
N ARG A 81 11.89 12.75 7.38
CA ARG A 81 11.79 13.20 8.78
C ARG A 81 13.16 13.19 9.46
N ASP A 82 13.84 12.06 9.43
CA ASP A 82 15.05 11.81 10.22
C ASP A 82 16.28 12.56 9.64
N SER A 83 16.22 12.97 8.37
CA SER A 83 17.23 13.84 7.72
C SER A 83 17.02 15.34 7.98
N GLY A 84 15.90 15.73 8.60
CA GLY A 84 15.59 17.13 8.86
C GLY A 84 15.09 17.93 7.66
N ILE A 85 14.77 17.27 6.53
CA ILE A 85 14.21 17.93 5.33
C ILE A 85 12.86 18.57 5.66
N LEU A 86 12.02 17.87 6.43
CA LEU A 86 10.71 18.38 6.84
C LEU A 86 10.52 18.18 8.35
N ASN A 87 10.08 19.24 9.02
CA ASN A 87 9.80 19.21 10.47
C ASN A 87 8.92 18.03 10.87
N GLY A 88 9.30 17.37 11.97
CA GLY A 88 8.67 16.15 12.49
C GLY A 88 7.15 16.23 12.54
N ASP A 89 6.61 17.30 13.11
CA ASP A 89 5.16 17.44 13.31
C ASP A 89 4.37 17.49 11.98
N ARG A 90 4.96 18.05 10.91
CA ARG A 90 4.31 18.18 9.60
C ARG A 90 4.28 16.86 8.84
N ILE A 91 5.31 16.03 9.00
CA ILE A 91 5.42 14.74 8.30
C ILE A 91 4.86 13.57 9.10
N GLN A 92 4.75 13.70 10.43
CA GLN A 92 4.28 12.62 11.30
C GLN A 92 2.87 12.14 10.89
N ALA A 93 1.95 13.06 10.63
CA ALA A 93 0.59 12.70 10.20
C ALA A 93 0.53 11.97 8.84
N ILE A 94 1.49 12.18 7.93
CA ILE A 94 1.58 11.42 6.66
C ILE A 94 2.22 10.05 6.93
N THR A 95 3.22 10.02 7.82
CA THR A 95 3.91 8.80 8.23
C THR A 95 2.94 7.83 8.92
N ASP A 96 2.12 8.32 9.85
CA ASP A 96 1.13 7.50 10.57
C ASP A 96 0.08 6.91 9.62
N GLU A 97 -0.40 7.69 8.65
CA GLU A 97 -1.33 7.20 7.62
C GLU A 97 -0.68 6.11 6.75
N SER A 98 0.60 6.27 6.40
CA SER A 98 1.33 5.24 5.66
C SER A 98 1.49 3.93 6.45
N GLU A 99 1.68 4.02 7.78
CA GLU A 99 1.71 2.84 8.65
C GLU A 99 0.34 2.17 8.76
N GLU A 100 -0.74 2.95 8.84
CA GLU A 100 -2.10 2.43 8.81
C GLU A 100 -2.35 1.65 7.52
N LEU A 101 -2.02 2.22 6.36
CA LEU A 101 -2.12 1.55 5.07
C LEU A 101 -1.28 0.26 5.02
N CYS A 102 -0.05 0.28 5.55
CA CYS A 102 0.79 -0.92 5.67
C CYS A 102 0.08 -2.03 6.46
N LYS A 103 -0.52 -1.69 7.60
CA LYS A 103 -1.23 -2.64 8.48
C LYS A 103 -2.48 -3.21 7.79
N ILE A 104 -3.28 -2.35 7.16
CA ILE A 104 -4.49 -2.75 6.42
C ILE A 104 -4.12 -3.71 5.28
N LEU A 105 -3.22 -3.30 4.38
CA LEU A 105 -2.84 -4.08 3.21
C LEU A 105 -2.20 -5.41 3.59
N THR A 106 -1.28 -5.41 4.57
CA THR A 106 -0.66 -6.65 5.08
C THR A 106 -1.71 -7.60 5.64
N SER A 107 -2.69 -7.09 6.38
CA SER A 107 -3.76 -7.92 6.97
C SER A 107 -4.68 -8.51 5.92
N MET A 108 -5.01 -7.75 4.86
CA MET A 108 -5.80 -8.23 3.73
C MET A 108 -5.07 -9.36 2.99
N VAL A 109 -3.77 -9.20 2.71
CA VAL A 109 -2.94 -10.22 2.06
C VAL A 109 -2.86 -11.49 2.91
N LYS A 110 -2.58 -11.37 4.21
CA LYS A 110 -2.51 -12.52 5.14
C LYS A 110 -3.84 -13.29 5.18
N THR A 111 -4.94 -12.59 5.38
CA THR A 111 -6.29 -13.18 5.45
C THR A 111 -6.68 -13.83 4.13
N GLY A 112 -6.35 -13.18 3.01
CA GLY A 112 -6.61 -13.69 1.68
C GLY A 112 -5.88 -14.99 1.38
N ASN A 113 -4.59 -15.07 1.73
CA ASN A 113 -3.78 -16.28 1.59
C ASN A 113 -4.27 -17.43 2.47
N ALA A 114 -4.66 -17.16 3.72
CA ALA A 114 -5.23 -18.18 4.61
C ALA A 114 -6.49 -18.82 4.01
N LYS A 115 -7.40 -18.00 3.45
CA LYS A 115 -8.63 -18.47 2.78
C LYS A 115 -8.36 -19.29 1.52
N MET A 116 -7.29 -18.99 0.77
CA MET A 116 -6.92 -19.82 -0.39
C MET A 116 -6.38 -21.19 0.03
N LYS A 117 -5.55 -21.25 1.08
CA LYS A 117 -5.01 -22.51 1.61
C LYS A 117 -6.12 -23.42 2.15
N SER A 118 -7.10 -22.88 2.88
CA SER A 118 -8.22 -23.68 3.39
C SER A 118 -9.07 -24.27 2.25
N ALA A 119 -9.29 -23.52 1.17
CA ALA A 119 -10.06 -23.98 0.02
C ALA A 119 -9.34 -25.11 -0.77
N SER A 120 -8.02 -25.03 -0.92
CA SER A 120 -7.25 -26.08 -1.59
C SER A 120 -7.19 -27.38 -0.77
N THR A 121 -7.07 -27.28 0.57
CA THR A 121 -7.08 -28.45 1.48
C THR A 121 -8.45 -29.14 1.54
N GLN A 122 -9.56 -28.41 1.41
CA GLN A 122 -10.88 -29.04 1.34
C GLN A 122 -11.09 -29.80 0.03
N ASN A 123 -10.69 -29.23 -1.11
CA ASN A 123 -10.80 -29.89 -2.42
C ASN A 123 -9.95 -31.17 -2.55
N SER A 124 -8.77 -31.24 -1.91
CA SER A 124 -7.96 -32.47 -1.93
C SER A 124 -8.56 -33.61 -1.11
N LYS A 125 -9.23 -33.29 0.01
CA LYS A 125 -9.94 -34.26 0.86
C LYS A 125 -11.22 -34.82 0.22
N LEU A 126 -11.88 -34.05 -0.65
CA LEU A 126 -13.04 -34.50 -1.42
C LEU A 126 -12.64 -35.47 -2.54
N LYS A 127 -11.50 -35.24 -3.20
CA LYS A 127 -10.99 -36.12 -4.28
C LYS A 127 -10.44 -37.46 -3.82
N THR A 128 -10.15 -37.62 -2.53
CA THR A 128 -9.62 -38.86 -1.94
C THR A 128 -10.69 -39.75 -1.31
N LYS A 129 -11.96 -39.33 -1.35
CA LYS A 129 -13.12 -40.06 -0.80
C LYS A 129 -14.03 -40.70 -1.86
N ASN A 130 -13.68 -40.58 -3.15
CA ASN A 130 -14.31 -41.26 -4.27
C ASN A 130 -13.29 -42.20 -4.91
#